data_AF-A0A8N1S615-F1
#
_entry.id   AF-A0A8N1S615-F1
#
_cell.length_a   1.000
_cell.length_b   1.000
_cell.length_c   1.000
_cell.angle_alpha   90.00
_cell.angle_beta   90.00
_cell.angle_gamma   90.00
#
_symmetry.space_group_name_H-M   'P 1'
#
loop_
_entity.id
_entity.type
_entity.pdbx_description
1 polymer ?
#
loop_
_entity_poly.entity_id
_entity_poly.type
_entity_poly.pdbx_seq_one_letter_code
_entity_poly.pdbx_strand_id
1 'polypeptide(L)'
;MLHYATIASQYQAAIDNVLWNEEVGTWLDYDTRTKQSRNTFYPSNLSPLYTMSYDQNKSTKYAKRSISYLRKNKIDSYFGKSNRLPLIFLSHITD
;
A
#
# COMPACT_ATOMS: atom_id res chain seq x y z
N MET A 1 -8.00 11.64 24.08
CA MET A 1 -7.41 11.98 22.75
C MET A 1 -6.02 11.38 22.54
N LEU A 2 -5.10 11.43 23.51
CA LEU A 2 -3.73 10.91 23.33
C LEU A 2 -3.63 9.39 23.08
N HIS A 3 -4.46 8.57 23.73
CA HIS A 3 -4.38 7.11 23.62
C HIS A 3 -4.48 6.57 22.18
N TYR A 4 -5.53 6.95 21.44
CA TYR A 4 -5.70 6.49 20.06
C TYR A 4 -4.69 7.10 19.10
N ALA A 5 -4.22 8.33 19.37
CA ALA A 5 -3.14 8.93 18.58
C ALA A 5 -1.83 8.15 18.72
N THR A 6 -1.49 7.69 19.94
CA THR A 6 -0.33 6.84 20.17
C THR A 6 -0.46 5.50 19.43
N ILE A 7 -1.62 4.85 19.49
CA ILE A 7 -1.86 3.59 18.77
C ILE A 7 -1.72 3.80 17.24
N ALA A 8 -2.31 4.87 16.70
CA ALA A 8 -2.21 5.20 15.28
C ALA A 8 -0.76 5.41 14.85
N SER A 9 0.03 6.13 15.65
CA SER A 9 1.47 6.33 15.39
C SER A 9 2.26 5.02 15.40
N GLN A 10 1.99 4.12 16.36
CA GLN A 10 2.63 2.81 16.42
C GLN A 10 2.25 1.94 15.21
N TYR A 11 0.99 1.95 14.79
CA TYR A 11 0.55 1.20 13.61
C TYR A 11 1.14 1.76 12.32
N GLN A 12 1.18 3.08 12.16
CA GLN A 12 1.83 3.70 11.01
C GLN A 12 3.31 3.29 10.92
N ALA A 13 4.04 3.36 12.04
CA ALA A 13 5.44 2.92 12.08
C ALA A 13 5.59 1.44 11.73
N ALA A 14 4.68 0.57 12.18
CA ALA A 14 4.70 -0.85 11.82
C ALA A 14 4.39 -1.07 10.32
N ILE A 15 3.44 -0.33 9.75
CA ILE A 15 3.09 -0.40 8.32
C ILE A 15 4.31 -0.01 7.46
N ASP A 16 5.02 1.07 7.82
CA ASP A 16 6.22 1.54 7.12
C ASP A 16 7.41 0.59 7.24
N ASN A 17 7.58 -0.09 8.38
CA ASN A 17 8.77 -0.90 8.63
C ASN A 17 8.59 -2.39 8.30
N VAL A 18 7.36 -2.90 8.36
CA VAL A 18 7.07 -4.34 8.23
C VAL A 18 6.36 -4.66 6.92
N LEU A 19 5.35 -3.87 6.56
CA LEU A 19 4.53 -4.16 5.39
C LEU A 19 5.11 -3.54 4.12
N TRP A 20 5.70 -2.34 4.20
CA TRP A 20 6.36 -1.72 3.06
C TRP A 20 7.58 -2.54 2.63
N ASN A 21 7.54 -3.05 1.40
CA ASN A 21 8.66 -3.75 0.81
C ASN A 21 9.39 -2.83 -0.17
N GLU A 22 10.59 -2.38 0.22
CA GLU A 22 11.40 -1.44 -0.54
C GLU A 22 11.95 -2.02 -1.84
N GLU A 23 12.02 -3.34 -2.01
CA GLU A 23 12.49 -3.95 -3.26
C GLU A 23 11.40 -3.89 -4.33
N VAL A 24 10.20 -4.38 -4.00
CA VAL A 24 9.07 -4.43 -4.94
C VAL A 24 8.36 -3.08 -5.10
N GLY A 25 8.40 -2.24 -4.07
CA GLY A 25 7.80 -0.90 -4.08
C GLY A 25 6.29 -0.88 -3.80
N THR A 26 5.79 -1.78 -2.95
CA THR A 26 4.41 -1.74 -2.45
C THR A 26 4.33 -2.35 -1.04
N TRP A 27 3.20 -2.20 -0.35
CA TRP A 27 2.98 -2.91 0.90
C TRP A 27 2.59 -4.36 0.62
N LEU A 28 3.21 -5.30 1.29
CA LEU A 28 2.91 -6.72 1.17
C LEU A 28 2.55 -7.28 2.54
N ASP A 29 1.72 -8.32 2.54
CA ASP A 29 1.45 -9.07 3.76
C ASP A 29 2.77 -9.66 4.29
N TYR A 30 2.94 -9.64 5.62
CA TYR A 30 4.13 -10.16 6.26
C TYR A 30 3.82 -11.47 7.00
N ASP A 31 4.61 -12.50 6.73
CA ASP A 31 4.52 -13.77 7.44
C ASP A 31 5.43 -13.73 8.67
N THR A 32 4.83 -13.73 9.86
CA THR A 32 5.58 -13.65 11.13
C THR A 32 6.32 -14.92 11.49
N ARG A 33 5.96 -16.08 10.90
CA ARG A 33 6.63 -17.36 11.13
C ARG A 33 7.89 -17.46 10.28
N THR A 34 7.82 -17.11 8.99
CA THR A 34 8.99 -17.14 8.10
C THR A 34 9.79 -15.83 8.11
N LYS A 35 9.24 -14.78 8.71
CA LYS A 35 9.80 -13.42 8.78
C LYS A 35 10.03 -12.79 7.40
N GLN A 36 9.10 -13.01 6.48
CA GLN A 36 9.23 -12.58 5.08
C GLN A 36 7.94 -11.95 4.56
N SER A 37 8.08 -10.99 3.64
CA SER A 37 6.96 -10.49 2.84
C SER A 37 6.44 -11.58 1.90
N ARG A 38 5.12 -11.65 1.75
CA ARG A 38 4.45 -12.51 0.77
C ARG A 38 4.38 -11.78 -0.57
N ASN A 39 5.12 -12.26 -1.56
CA ASN A 39 5.20 -11.67 -2.90
C ASN A 39 3.97 -11.98 -3.78
N THR A 40 2.76 -11.85 -3.22
CA THR A 40 1.49 -11.99 -3.94
C THR A 40 0.68 -10.72 -3.76
N PHE A 41 0.16 -10.18 -4.85
CA PHE A 41 -0.68 -9.00 -4.80
C PHE A 41 -2.07 -9.31 -4.26
N TYR A 42 -2.54 -8.47 -3.34
CA TYR A 42 -3.93 -8.37 -2.90
C TYR A 42 -4.35 -6.90 -2.92
N PRO A 43 -5.61 -6.56 -3.25
CA PRO A 43 -6.08 -5.17 -3.22
C PRO A 43 -5.84 -4.45 -1.88
N SER A 44 -5.84 -5.19 -0.76
CA SER A 44 -5.50 -4.68 0.58
C SER A 44 -4.08 -4.11 0.69
N ASN A 45 -3.16 -4.48 -0.21
CA ASN A 45 -1.82 -3.89 -0.28
C ASN A 45 -1.85 -2.37 -0.53
N LEU A 46 -2.93 -1.83 -1.09
CA LEU A 46 -3.11 -0.39 -1.31
C LEU A 46 -3.88 0.31 -0.18
N SER A 47 -4.33 -0.43 0.84
CA SER A 47 -5.06 0.15 1.98
C SER A 47 -4.29 1.25 2.72
N PRO A 48 -2.95 1.17 2.90
CA PRO A 48 -2.20 2.29 3.48
C PRO A 48 -2.34 3.59 2.69
N LEU A 49 -2.35 3.55 1.35
CA LEU A 49 -2.58 4.74 0.51
C LEU A 49 -3.97 5.34 0.79
N TYR A 50 -5.01 4.51 0.77
CA TYR A 50 -6.39 4.94 0.98
C TYR A 50 -6.62 5.54 2.37
N THR A 51 -6.02 4.94 3.39
CA THR A 51 -6.21 5.35 4.79
C THR A 51 -5.20 6.40 5.25
N MET A 52 -4.25 6.79 4.39
CA MET A 52 -3.12 7.67 4.75
C MET A 52 -2.25 7.12 5.90
N SER A 53 -2.27 5.79 6.11
CA SER A 53 -1.58 5.11 7.23
C SER A 53 -0.11 4.80 6.92
N TYR A 54 0.63 5.82 6.47
CA TYR A 54 2.06 5.76 6.15
C TYR A 54 2.70 7.12 6.46
N ASP A 55 4.03 7.22 6.41
CA ASP A 55 4.72 8.51 6.57
C ASP A 55 4.39 9.47 5.41
N GLN A 56 3.58 10.49 5.71
CA GLN A 56 3.07 11.45 4.73
C GLN A 56 4.18 12.17 3.96
N ASN A 57 5.38 12.33 4.52
CA ASN A 57 6.51 12.92 3.82
C ASN A 57 7.00 12.04 2.65
N LYS A 58 6.62 10.77 2.63
CA LYS A 58 6.93 9.78 1.58
C LYS A 58 5.75 9.50 0.65
N SER A 59 4.63 10.23 0.76
CA SER A 59 3.42 10.03 -0.05
C SER A 59 3.71 9.85 -1.54
N THR A 60 4.37 10.82 -2.14
CA THR A 60 4.73 10.79 -3.58
C THR A 60 5.60 9.59 -3.94
N LYS A 61 6.53 9.18 -3.05
CA LYS A 61 7.37 7.99 -3.27
C LYS A 61 6.49 6.75 -3.28
N TYR A 62 5.69 6.54 -2.25
CA TYR A 62 4.87 5.33 -2.10
C TYR A 62 3.81 5.20 -3.19
N ALA A 63 3.17 6.31 -3.56
CA ALA A 63 2.26 6.43 -4.69
C ALA A 63 2.90 5.96 -6.00
N LYS A 64 3.99 6.60 -6.42
CA LYS A 64 4.67 6.31 -7.70
C LYS A 64 5.18 4.87 -7.76
N ARG A 65 5.76 4.39 -6.66
CA ARG A 65 6.29 3.02 -6.57
C ARG A 65 5.18 1.98 -6.61
N SER A 66 4.06 2.20 -5.91
CA SER A 66 2.91 1.30 -5.93
C SER A 66 2.28 1.24 -7.33
N ILE A 67 2.13 2.37 -8.02
CA ILE A 67 1.64 2.40 -9.42
C ILE A 67 2.61 1.64 -10.34
N SER A 68 3.91 1.81 -10.15
CA SER A 68 4.94 1.09 -10.92
C SER A 68 4.85 -0.42 -10.70
N TYR A 69 4.62 -0.85 -9.46
CA TYR A 69 4.38 -2.25 -9.11
C TYR A 69 3.13 -2.80 -9.81
N LEU A 70 2.00 -2.09 -9.77
CA LEU A 70 0.75 -2.52 -10.41
C LEU A 70 0.93 -2.74 -11.91
N ARG A 71 1.56 -1.78 -12.59
CA ARG A 71 1.85 -1.84 -14.03
C ARG A 71 2.82 -2.97 -14.37
N LYS A 72 3.91 -3.11 -13.61
CA LYS A 72 4.91 -4.17 -13.81
C LYS A 72 4.29 -5.57 -13.73
N ASN A 73 3.34 -5.74 -12.82
CA ASN A 73 2.66 -7.02 -12.60
C ASN A 73 1.35 -7.16 -13.41
N LYS A 74 1.03 -6.19 -14.30
CA LYS A 74 -0.17 -6.17 -15.15
C LYS A 74 -1.49 -6.28 -14.36
N ILE A 75 -1.48 -5.83 -13.11
CA ILE A 75 -2.65 -5.89 -12.21
C ILE A 75 -3.74 -4.91 -12.68
N ASP A 76 -3.33 -3.78 -13.24
CA ASP A 76 -4.19 -2.77 -13.85
C ASP A 76 -4.87 -3.25 -15.14
N SER A 77 -4.35 -4.32 -15.75
CA SER A 77 -4.90 -4.94 -16.95
C SER A 77 -5.90 -6.07 -16.67
N TYR A 78 -6.14 -6.40 -15.39
CA TYR A 78 -7.07 -7.48 -15.03
C TYR A 78 -8.52 -7.06 -15.34
N PHE A 79 -8.98 -7.44 -16.53
CA PHE A 79 -10.33 -7.19 -17.04
C PHE A 79 -11.33 -8.16 -16.38
N GLY A 80 -11.49 -8.05 -15.06
CA GLY A 80 -12.65 -8.62 -14.38
C GLY A 80 -13.90 -7.88 -14.86
N LYS A 81 -14.97 -8.60 -15.19
CA LYS A 81 -16.26 -8.07 -15.70
C LYS A 81 -16.99 -7.14 -14.71
N SER A 82 -16.39 -6.02 -14.35
CA SER A 82 -17.03 -4.85 -13.78
C SER A 82 -16.08 -3.69 -14.04
N ASN A 83 -16.52 -2.79 -14.91
CA ASN A 83 -15.81 -1.55 -15.21
C ASN A 83 -15.26 -0.89 -13.95
N ARG A 84 -13.96 -0.57 -13.99
CA ARG A 84 -13.16 0.18 -13.01
C ARG A 84 -12.73 -0.64 -11.78
N LEU A 85 -11.44 -1.02 -11.73
CA LEU A 85 -10.65 -0.69 -10.53
C LEU A 85 -11.04 0.76 -10.19
N PRO A 86 -11.58 1.08 -9.00
CA PRO A 86 -12.23 2.36 -8.82
C PRO A 86 -11.23 3.44 -9.21
N LEU A 87 -11.51 4.18 -10.29
CA LEU A 87 -10.69 5.31 -10.73
C LEU A 87 -10.49 6.33 -9.58
N ILE A 88 -11.31 6.22 -8.54
CA ILE A 88 -11.21 6.86 -7.23
C ILE A 88 -9.87 6.57 -6.52
N PHE A 89 -9.30 5.36 -6.66
CA PHE A 89 -8.03 4.99 -6.02
C PHE A 89 -6.80 5.66 -6.68
N LEU A 90 -6.90 6.11 -7.94
CA LEU A 90 -5.78 6.71 -8.67
C LEU A 90 -5.94 8.22 -8.86
N SER A 91 -7.16 8.77 -8.87
CA SER A 91 -7.38 10.21 -9.03
C SER A 91 -6.91 11.02 -7.82
N HIS A 92 -6.97 10.47 -6.60
CA HIS A 92 -6.53 11.16 -5.39
C HIS A 92 -5.03 11.00 -5.07
N ILE A 93 -4.27 10.36 -5.98
CA ILE A 93 -2.83 10.13 -5.81
C ILE A 93 -1.98 11.12 -6.64
N THR A 94 -2.60 11.84 -7.59
CA THR A 94 -1.89 12.73 -8.52
C THR A 94 -2.21 14.21 -8.41
N ASP A 95 -2.99 14.62 -7.41
CA ASP A 95 -3.27 16.03 -7.11
C ASP A 95 -2.54 16.49 -5.84
#